data_AF-A0A2G1YZP5-F1
#
_entry.id   AF-A0A2G1YZP5-F1
#
_cell.length_a   1.000
_cell.length_b   1.000
_cell.length_c   1.000
_cell.angle_alpha   90.00
_cell.angle_beta   90.00
_cell.angle_gamma   90.00
#
_symmetry.space_group_name_H-M   'P 1'
#
loop_
_entity.id
_entity.type
_entity.pdbx_description
1 polymer ?
#
loop_
_entity_poly.entity_id
_entity_poly.type
_entity_poly.pdbx_seq_one_letter_code
_entity_poly.pdbx_strand_id
1 'polypeptide(L)'
;MKQVLLVSVMTLFVAVSAPAVAQSNDSGAETLAMEGIGKLMDALGVFIKSIPQYEAPEILENGDIIIRRKNPEGEKKPAPKLEETRT
;
A
#
# COMPACT_ATOMS: atom_id res chain seq x y z
N MET A 1 -10.04 -64.99 11.89
CA MET A 1 -9.18 -64.49 10.80
C MET A 1 -9.74 -63.20 10.19
N LYS A 2 -10.04 -62.18 11.01
CA LYS A 2 -10.51 -60.84 10.53
C LYS A 2 -9.78 -59.68 11.23
N GLN A 3 -9.02 -59.98 12.28
CA GLN A 3 -8.19 -59.02 13.03
C GLN A 3 -6.80 -58.81 12.38
N VAL A 4 -6.33 -59.75 11.55
CA VAL A 4 -5.02 -59.66 10.88
C VAL A 4 -5.08 -58.79 9.62
N LEU A 5 -6.28 -58.59 9.05
CA LEU A 5 -6.46 -57.79 7.84
C LEU A 5 -6.49 -56.27 8.14
N LEU A 6 -6.65 -55.88 9.40
CA LEU A 6 -6.77 -54.48 9.80
C LEU A 6 -5.42 -53.82 10.14
N VAL A 7 -4.39 -54.62 10.39
CA VAL A 7 -3.03 -54.11 10.68
C VAL A 7 -2.25 -53.78 9.40
N SER A 8 -2.60 -54.39 8.25
CA SER A 8 -1.88 -54.17 6.99
C SER A 8 -2.23 -52.86 6.28
N VAL A 9 -3.32 -52.19 6.65
CA VAL A 9 -3.71 -50.88 6.06
C VAL A 9 -3.10 -49.71 6.84
N MET A 10 -2.70 -49.92 8.10
CA MET A 10 -2.14 -48.85 8.96
C MET A 10 -0.63 -48.64 8.78
N THR A 11 0.05 -49.48 8.00
CA THR A 11 1.48 -49.32 7.69
C THR A 11 1.74 -48.58 6.38
N LEU A 12 0.71 -48.35 5.55
CA LEU A 12 0.88 -47.65 4.28
C LEU A 12 0.80 -46.12 4.39
N PHE A 13 0.43 -45.58 5.57
CA PHE A 13 0.17 -44.16 5.76
C PHE A 13 1.35 -43.34 6.33
N VAL A 14 2.49 -43.97 6.64
CA VAL A 14 3.65 -43.29 7.26
C VAL A 14 4.77 -42.94 6.26
N ALA A 15 4.73 -43.47 5.04
CA ALA A 15 5.85 -43.36 4.09
C ALA A 15 5.81 -42.14 3.14
N VAL A 16 4.86 -41.21 3.28
CA VAL A 16 4.86 -39.94 2.50
C VAL A 16 5.25 -38.76 3.40
N SER A 17 6.33 -38.93 4.17
CA SER A 17 7.09 -37.79 4.68
C SER A 17 8.27 -37.58 3.73
N ALA A 18 7.96 -37.13 2.50
CA ALA A 18 9.02 -36.61 1.63
C ALA A 18 9.69 -35.43 2.36
N PRO A 19 11.04 -35.32 2.35
CA PRO A 19 11.67 -34.14 2.89
C PRO A 19 11.12 -32.95 2.13
N ALA A 20 10.66 -31.93 2.84
CA ALA A 20 10.42 -30.62 2.28
C ALA A 20 11.78 -30.10 1.78
N VAL A 21 12.17 -30.50 0.57
CA VAL A 21 13.18 -29.81 -0.22
C VAL A 21 12.67 -28.39 -0.31
N ALA A 22 13.34 -27.48 0.39
CA ALA A 22 13.11 -26.06 0.27
C ALA A 22 13.15 -25.74 -1.23
N GLN A 23 11.98 -25.55 -1.83
CA GLN A 23 11.88 -25.03 -3.18
C GLN A 23 12.36 -23.59 -3.05
N SER A 24 13.66 -23.37 -3.24
CA SER A 24 14.25 -22.06 -3.48
C SER A 24 13.72 -21.58 -4.83
N ASN A 25 12.46 -21.16 -4.83
CA ASN A 25 11.81 -20.51 -5.94
C ASN A 25 12.28 -19.06 -5.89
N ASP A 26 13.55 -18.82 -6.27
CA ASP A 26 14.15 -17.48 -6.30
C ASP A 26 13.29 -16.51 -7.12
N SER A 27 12.60 -17.03 -8.14
CA SER A 27 11.64 -16.32 -8.98
C SER A 27 10.42 -15.78 -8.21
N GLY A 28 9.96 -16.47 -7.16
CA GLY A 28 8.79 -16.08 -6.39
C GLY A 28 9.07 -14.86 -5.50
N ALA A 29 10.22 -14.85 -4.83
CA ALA A 29 10.65 -13.72 -4.00
C ALA A 29 10.90 -12.46 -4.86
N GLU A 30 11.54 -12.62 -6.01
CA GLU A 30 11.75 -11.53 -6.97
C GLU A 30 10.43 -10.98 -7.50
N THR A 31 9.49 -11.85 -7.88
CA THR A 31 8.17 -11.42 -8.38
C THR A 31 7.39 -10.61 -7.33
N LEU A 32 7.38 -11.07 -6.08
CA LEU A 32 6.74 -10.37 -4.97
C LEU A 32 7.41 -9.02 -4.67
N ALA A 33 8.74 -8.95 -4.77
CA ALA A 33 9.47 -7.70 -4.62
C ALA A 33 9.11 -6.69 -5.71
N MET A 34 9.04 -7.12 -6.97
CA MET A 34 8.64 -6.28 -8.10
C MET A 34 7.20 -5.77 -7.97
N GLU A 35 6.28 -6.64 -7.55
CA GLU A 35 4.89 -6.24 -7.28
C GLU A 35 4.80 -5.20 -6.15
N GLY A 36 5.59 -5.39 -5.08
CA GLY A 36 5.66 -4.44 -3.97
C GLY A 36 6.15 -3.06 -4.40
N ILE A 37 7.20 -3.00 -5.24
CA ILE A 37 7.71 -1.74 -5.80
C ILE A 37 6.64 -1.08 -6.67
N GLY A 38 5.93 -1.84 -7.51
CA GLY A 38 4.84 -1.31 -8.33
C GLY A 38 3.77 -0.61 -7.49
N LYS A 39 3.27 -1.28 -6.44
CA LYS A 39 2.29 -0.70 -5.51
C LYS A 39 2.79 0.57 -4.81
N LEU A 40 4.08 0.61 -4.46
CA LEU A 40 4.68 1.80 -3.86
C LEU A 40 4.71 2.98 -4.85
N MET A 41 5.06 2.74 -6.12
CA MET A 41 5.06 3.77 -7.15
C MET A 41 3.65 4.30 -7.44
N ASP A 42 2.65 3.41 -7.44
CA ASP A 42 1.25 3.81 -7.59
C ASP A 42 0.79 4.71 -6.43
N ALA A 43 1.10 4.30 -5.19
CA ALA A 43 0.80 5.08 -4.00
C ALA A 43 1.49 6.45 -4.02
N LEU A 44 2.76 6.50 -4.42
CA LEU A 44 3.50 7.75 -4.59
C LEU A 44 2.87 8.65 -5.65
N GLY A 45 2.41 8.07 -6.77
CA GLY A 45 1.69 8.81 -7.81
C GLY A 45 0.39 9.44 -7.30
N VAL A 46 -0.38 8.72 -6.48
CA VAL A 46 -1.59 9.26 -5.82
C VAL A 46 -1.22 10.38 -4.85
N PHE A 47 -0.16 10.19 -4.05
CA PHE A 47 0.29 11.21 -3.10
C PHE A 47 0.72 12.50 -3.81
N ILE A 48 1.52 12.42 -4.87
CA ILE A 48 1.94 13.59 -5.65
C ILE A 48 0.73 14.35 -6.22
N LYS A 49 -0.29 13.63 -6.69
CA LYS A 49 -1.53 14.24 -7.19
C LYS A 49 -2.35 14.95 -6.10
N SER A 50 -2.14 14.60 -4.83
CA SER A 50 -2.81 15.25 -3.70
C SER A 50 -2.16 16.59 -3.30
N ILE A 51 -0.93 16.86 -3.77
CA ILE A 51 -0.22 18.10 -3.49
C ILE A 51 -0.91 19.26 -4.24
N PRO A 52 -1.38 20.31 -3.53
CA PRO A 52 -1.98 21.46 -4.17
C PRO A 52 -0.98 22.22 -5.06
N GLN A 53 -1.43 22.58 -6.25
CA GLN A 53 -0.65 23.40 -7.19
C GLN A 53 -1.07 24.86 -7.08
N TYR A 54 -0.11 25.77 -7.08
CA TYR A 54 -0.33 27.20 -6.93
C TYR A 54 0.19 27.99 -8.14
N GLU A 55 -0.42 29.15 -8.38
CA GLU A 55 0.01 30.11 -9.40
C GLU A 55 1.11 31.03 -8.86
N ALA A 56 1.66 31.88 -9.73
CA ALA A 56 2.58 32.93 -9.33
C ALA A 56 1.89 33.92 -8.36
N PRO A 57 2.61 34.50 -7.40
CA PRO A 57 2.05 35.45 -6.45
C PRO A 57 1.65 36.76 -7.15
N GLU A 58 0.50 37.30 -6.75
CA GLU A 58 0.01 38.61 -7.17
C GLU A 58 0.07 39.57 -5.97
N ILE A 59 0.70 40.73 -6.15
CA ILE A 59 0.79 41.78 -5.13
C ILE A 59 -0.36 42.77 -5.36
N LEU A 60 -1.17 42.99 -4.33
CA LEU A 60 -2.29 43.92 -4.35
C LEU A 60 -1.85 45.36 -4.05
N GLU A 61 -2.73 46.32 -4.33
CA GLU A 61 -2.47 47.76 -4.10
C GLU A 61 -2.23 48.11 -2.62
N ASN A 62 -2.81 47.33 -1.70
CA ASN A 62 -2.59 47.47 -0.26
C ASN A 62 -1.27 46.81 0.23
N GLY A 63 -0.55 46.12 -0.66
CA GLY A 63 0.70 45.42 -0.35
C GLY A 63 0.55 43.95 0.04
N ASP A 64 -0.68 43.41 0.10
CA ASP A 64 -0.91 41.98 0.37
C ASP A 64 -0.53 41.11 -0.83
N ILE A 65 -0.28 39.81 -0.57
CA ILE A 65 0.02 38.83 -1.61
C ILE A 65 -1.06 37.76 -1.66
N ILE A 66 -1.62 37.52 -2.85
CA ILE A 66 -2.50 36.39 -3.12
C ILE A 66 -1.73 35.32 -3.89
N ILE A 67 -1.81 34.08 -3.40
CA ILE A 67 -1.31 32.89 -4.11
C ILE A 67 -2.49 31.96 -4.39
N ARG A 68 -2.95 31.94 -5.65
CA ARG A 68 -4.15 31.18 -6.05
C ARG A 68 -3.82 29.71 -6.30
N ARG A 69 -4.75 28.80 -5.98
CA ARG A 69 -4.62 27.38 -6.34
C ARG A 69 -4.99 27.19 -7.81
N LYS A 70 -4.13 26.52 -8.58
CA LYS A 70 -4.33 26.27 -10.01
C LYS A 70 -5.52 25.34 -10.29
N ASN A 71 -5.78 24.38 -9.41
CA ASN A 71 -6.91 23.46 -9.53
C ASN A 71 -7.72 23.42 -8.22
N PRO A 72 -8.70 24.31 -8.05
CA PRO A 72 -9.41 24.50 -6.76
C PRO A 72 -10.43 23.39 -6.45
N GLU A 73 -10.88 22.63 -7.44
CA GLU A 73 -12.00 21.68 -7.29
C GLU A 73 -11.65 20.38 -6.56
N GLY A 74 -10.36 20.04 -6.46
CA GLY A 74 -9.90 18.77 -5.86
C GLY A 74 -10.03 18.69 -4.34
N GLU A 75 -10.28 19.81 -3.65
CA GLU A 75 -10.40 19.84 -2.19
C GLU A 75 -11.57 20.74 -1.75
N LYS A 76 -12.79 20.20 -1.73
CA LYS A 76 -13.81 20.70 -0.80
C LYS A 76 -13.45 20.25 0.62
N LYS A 77 -12.36 20.78 1.18
CA LYS A 77 -12.14 20.69 2.64
C LYS A 77 -13.00 21.75 3.31
N PRO A 78 -13.76 21.42 4.36
CA PRO A 78 -14.41 22.43 5.17
C PRO A 78 -13.36 23.40 5.69
N ALA A 79 -13.66 24.70 5.67
CA ALA A 79 -12.77 25.72 6.20
C ALA A 79 -12.35 25.35 7.63
N PRO A 80 -11.06 25.47 8.00
CA PRO A 80 -10.63 25.16 9.35
C PRO A 80 -11.38 26.06 10.33
N LYS A 81 -11.93 25.46 11.40
CA LYS A 81 -12.43 26.23 12.54
C LYS A 81 -11.23 26.96 13.14
N LEU A 82 -11.30 28.30 13.14
CA LEU A 82 -10.33 29.13 13.82
C LEU A 82 -10.48 28.88 15.32
N GLU A 83 -9.54 28.15 15.92
CA GLU A 83 -9.43 28.07 17.36
C GLU A 83 -8.90 29.42 17.84
N GLU A 84 -9.71 30.16 18.59
CA GLU A 84 -9.31 31.42 19.21
C GLU A 84 -8.13 31.13 20.16
N THR A 85 -6.93 31.52 19.74
CA THR A 85 -5.74 31.35 20.56
C THR A 85 -5.82 32.36 21.69
N ARG A 86 -6.22 31.91 22.88
CA ARG A 86 -6.18 32.73 24.08
C ARG A 86 -4.73 33.09 24.38
N THR A 87 -4.43 34.38 24.29
CA THR A 87 -3.13 34.98 24.66
C THR A 87 -3.07 35.23 26.16
#